data_AF-A0A382MPN4-F1
#
_entry.id   AF-A0A382MPN4-F1
#
_cell.length_a   1.000
_cell.length_b   1.000
_cell.length_c   1.000
_cell.angle_alpha   90.00
_cell.angle_beta   90.00
_cell.angle_gamma   90.00
#
_symmetry.space_group_name_H-M   'P 1'
#
loop_
_entity.id
_entity.type
_entity.pdbx_description
1 polymer ?
#
loop_
_entity_poly.entity_id
_entity_poly.type
_entity_poly.pdbx_seq_one_letter_code
_entity_poly.pdbx_strand_id
1 'polypeptide(L)'
;MRLSLYVLMCFSLALAKDRNYKLHQDRDHTQITSRHGMNSQQNGGSMVSRSSRDDTSTVWLDDFEGDVSGWTVGEGWTLTEESSYSATHSFNIDDDNYDVVSSIISPILSLPELGGADEIFKMNFALWCDLPDFDGDGDNYLEDYYWVDVANVSDVPVYFHTTTSNAYDGNSWWCGDGAVGGYLDAWVQFLDSPPITIDGPGYYLSCVMKWGIEDPAGATVAGTCTDGWDAANVRISSDGGATWQSLNGSDPYDFDYGYGWIYNDEEYDCGGSLEAVATGWGGQQDWQDVVFELDDYVGEEVIIR
;
A
#
# COMPACT_ATOMS: atom_id res chain seq x y z
N MET A 1 -40.66 10.86 42.61
CA MET A 1 -40.11 10.74 41.25
C MET A 1 -38.72 11.35 41.11
N ARG A 2 -38.51 12.66 41.37
CA ARG A 2 -37.17 13.27 41.20
C ARG A 2 -36.09 12.68 42.13
N LEU A 3 -36.41 12.47 43.40
CA LEU A 3 -35.48 11.84 44.36
C LEU A 3 -35.14 10.39 43.98
N SER A 4 -36.13 9.67 43.44
CA SER A 4 -35.99 8.28 42.97
C SER A 4 -35.01 8.17 41.79
N LEU A 5 -35.04 9.13 40.86
CA LEU A 5 -34.11 9.20 39.73
C LEU A 5 -32.68 9.48 40.18
N TYR A 6 -32.48 10.44 41.10
CA TYR A 6 -31.15 10.75 41.63
C TYR A 6 -30.53 9.56 42.38
N VAL A 7 -31.34 8.83 43.15
CA VAL A 7 -30.87 7.63 43.86
C VAL A 7 -30.49 6.53 42.86
N LEU A 8 -31.27 6.30 41.79
CA LEU A 8 -30.92 5.33 40.74
C LEU A 8 -29.61 5.71 40.04
N MET A 9 -29.43 7.00 39.69
CA MET A 9 -28.26 7.50 38.97
C MET A 9 -26.98 7.46 39.83
N CYS A 10 -27.10 7.73 41.13
CA CYS A 10 -25.99 7.56 42.07
C CYS A 10 -25.65 6.08 42.31
N PHE A 11 -26.65 5.18 42.29
CA PHE A 11 -26.41 3.74 42.42
C PHE A 11 -25.73 3.15 41.17
N SER A 12 -26.08 3.60 39.97
CA SER A 12 -25.42 3.16 38.73
C SER A 12 -23.96 3.60 38.66
N LEU A 13 -23.64 4.80 39.17
CA LEU A 13 -22.26 5.28 39.27
C LEU A 13 -21.44 4.53 40.35
N ALA A 14 -22.09 4.09 41.43
CA ALA A 14 -21.43 3.32 42.50
C ALA A 14 -21.21 1.84 42.15
N LEU A 15 -21.94 1.32 41.15
CA LEU A 15 -21.79 -0.05 40.62
C LEU A 15 -21.02 -0.07 39.28
N ALA A 16 -20.60 1.09 38.77
CA ALA A 16 -19.73 1.16 37.61
C ALA A 16 -18.39 0.51 37.97
N LYS A 17 -18.14 -0.66 37.39
CA LYS A 17 -16.86 -1.35 37.47
C LYS A 17 -16.01 -0.82 36.32
N ASP A 18 -14.81 -0.32 36.60
CA ASP A 18 -13.84 -0.05 35.53
C ASP A 18 -13.65 -1.34 34.72
N ARG A 19 -13.92 -1.26 33.40
CA ARG A 19 -13.49 -2.29 32.46
C ARG A 19 -11.98 -2.15 32.31
N ASN A 20 -11.25 -2.76 33.24
CA ASN A 20 -9.80 -2.88 33.16
C ASN A 20 -9.47 -4.02 32.19
N TYR A 21 -9.34 -3.68 30.92
CA TYR A 21 -8.77 -4.59 29.92
C TYR A 21 -7.29 -4.81 30.21
N LYS A 22 -6.81 -6.03 29.97
CA LYS A 22 -5.39 -6.35 30.11
C LYS A 22 -4.69 -6.10 28.78
N LEU A 23 -3.49 -5.53 28.80
CA LEU A 23 -2.67 -5.45 27.61
C LEU A 23 -1.99 -6.79 27.38
N HIS A 24 -2.10 -7.35 26.18
CA HIS A 24 -1.27 -8.48 25.77
C HIS A 24 0.19 -8.00 25.70
N GLN A 25 1.10 -8.75 26.31
CA GLN A 25 2.52 -8.38 26.30
C GLN A 25 3.21 -9.09 25.15
N ASP A 26 2.88 -8.68 23.93
CA ASP A 26 3.45 -9.34 22.75
C ASP A 26 4.85 -8.84 22.44
N ARG A 27 5.75 -9.78 22.16
CA ARG A 27 7.14 -9.52 21.79
C ARG A 27 7.26 -9.77 20.30
N ASP A 28 6.89 -8.78 19.49
CA ASP A 28 7.49 -8.49 18.17
C ASP A 28 6.62 -7.51 17.36
N HIS A 29 6.43 -6.30 17.88
CA HIS A 29 6.03 -5.17 17.05
C HIS A 29 7.04 -4.04 17.20
N THR A 30 7.70 -3.69 16.10
CA THR A 30 8.41 -2.41 15.97
C THR A 30 7.40 -1.29 16.02
N GLN A 31 7.06 -0.84 17.23
CA GLN A 31 6.33 0.41 17.43
C GLN A 31 7.21 1.57 16.96
N ILE A 32 6.94 2.12 15.77
CA ILE A 32 7.40 3.48 15.44
C ILE A 32 6.46 4.45 16.14
N THR A 33 6.59 4.59 17.46
CA THR A 33 5.91 5.65 18.19
C THR A 33 6.67 6.95 17.97
N SER A 34 6.16 7.85 17.12
CA SER A 34 6.59 9.26 17.16
C SER A 34 6.02 9.91 18.41
N ARG A 35 6.72 9.79 19.54
CA ARG A 35 6.45 10.59 20.74
C ARG A 35 7.16 11.94 20.59
N HIS A 36 6.46 12.98 20.13
CA HIS A 36 6.97 14.32 20.38
C HIS A 36 6.64 14.74 21.82
N GLY A 37 7.70 14.89 22.61
CA GLY A 37 7.69 14.95 24.06
C GLY A 37 6.87 16.10 24.66
N MET A 38 6.09 15.74 25.66
CA MET A 38 5.50 16.64 26.64
C MET A 38 6.61 17.16 27.55
N ASN A 39 7.14 18.35 27.28
CA ASN A 39 8.11 18.99 28.18
C ASN A 39 7.37 19.63 29.37
N SER A 40 7.52 19.04 30.56
CA SER A 40 7.10 19.63 31.83
C SER A 40 8.09 20.71 32.30
N GLN A 41 7.58 21.93 32.38
CA GLN A 41 7.97 23.09 33.22
C GLN A 41 9.36 23.12 33.91
N GLN A 42 10.17 24.13 33.59
CA GLN A 42 10.40 25.33 34.43
C GLN A 42 11.53 26.20 33.86
N ASN A 43 11.20 27.41 33.37
CA ASN A 43 11.79 28.64 33.89
C ASN A 43 11.07 29.88 33.34
N GLY A 44 10.91 30.89 34.20
CA GLY A 44 10.12 32.08 33.94
C GLY A 44 10.57 32.91 32.73
N GLY A 45 9.60 33.34 31.94
CA GLY A 45 9.77 34.33 30.89
C GLY A 45 8.48 34.51 30.09
N SER A 46 7.91 35.72 30.15
CA SER A 46 6.95 36.32 29.21
C SER A 46 5.81 35.42 28.68
N MET A 47 4.56 35.71 29.07
CA MET A 47 3.37 35.23 28.35
C MET A 47 3.41 35.69 26.89
N VAL A 48 4.04 34.90 26.03
CA VAL A 48 3.79 34.97 24.59
C VAL A 48 2.47 34.24 24.40
N SER A 49 1.42 35.02 24.13
CA SER A 49 0.18 34.57 23.54
C SER A 49 0.50 33.49 22.51
N ARG A 50 0.15 32.22 22.79
CA ARG A 50 0.06 31.20 21.75
C ARG A 50 -1.03 31.68 20.80
N SER A 51 -0.64 32.33 19.71
CA SER A 51 -1.55 32.58 18.61
C SER A 51 -2.09 31.21 18.19
N SER A 52 -3.41 31.04 18.18
CA SER A 52 -4.02 29.97 17.41
C SER A 52 -3.41 30.05 16.02
N ARG A 53 -2.76 28.97 15.56
CA ARG A 53 -2.45 28.85 14.14
C ARG A 53 -3.81 28.74 13.46
N ASP A 54 -4.24 29.80 12.78
CA ASP A 54 -5.41 29.74 11.94
C ASP A 54 -5.15 28.68 10.87
N ASP A 55 -5.95 27.61 10.85
CA ASP A 55 -5.99 26.71 9.68
C ASP A 55 -6.46 27.57 8.51
N THR A 56 -5.56 27.74 7.53
CA THR A 56 -5.71 28.75 6.49
C THR A 56 -6.71 28.35 5.40
N SER A 57 -6.94 27.04 5.22
CA SER A 57 -7.90 26.50 4.24
C SER A 57 -8.00 24.98 4.32
N THR A 58 -9.21 24.44 4.16
CA THR A 58 -9.42 23.01 3.87
C THR A 58 -9.22 22.77 2.38
N VAL A 59 -8.22 21.95 2.02
CA VAL A 59 -7.92 21.61 0.61
C VAL A 59 -8.74 20.45 0.09
N TRP A 60 -9.19 19.57 0.98
CA TRP A 60 -10.06 18.45 0.67
C TRP A 60 -10.88 18.10 1.91
N LEU A 61 -12.14 17.71 1.68
CA LEU A 61 -13.09 17.27 2.70
C LEU A 61 -13.99 16.24 2.05
N ASP A 62 -14.20 15.14 2.75
CA ASP A 62 -15.27 14.19 2.47
C ASP A 62 -15.98 13.89 3.79
N ASP A 63 -17.30 14.05 3.78
CA ASP A 63 -18.20 13.75 4.89
C ASP A 63 -19.14 12.59 4.57
N PHE A 64 -18.90 11.89 3.45
CA PHE A 64 -19.66 10.72 2.99
C PHE A 64 -21.14 10.98 2.66
N GLU A 65 -21.58 12.24 2.58
CA GLU A 65 -22.94 12.59 2.14
C GLU A 65 -23.12 12.57 0.63
N GLY A 66 -22.01 12.53 -0.10
CA GLY A 66 -21.95 12.62 -1.55
C GLY A 66 -21.73 11.28 -2.24
N ASP A 67 -21.10 11.37 -3.40
CA ASP A 67 -20.64 10.20 -4.14
C ASP A 67 -19.38 9.62 -3.49
N VAL A 68 -19.50 8.39 -2.99
CA VAL A 68 -18.40 7.66 -2.34
C VAL A 68 -17.75 6.63 -3.27
N SER A 69 -18.09 6.59 -4.57
CA SER A 69 -17.57 5.56 -5.49
C SER A 69 -16.06 5.63 -5.71
N GLY A 70 -15.41 6.73 -5.32
CA GLY A 70 -13.95 6.89 -5.38
C GLY A 70 -13.21 6.27 -4.20
N TRP A 71 -13.91 5.84 -3.15
CA TRP A 71 -13.32 5.14 -2.01
C TRP A 71 -13.17 3.66 -2.30
N THR A 72 -12.04 3.09 -1.91
CA THR A 72 -11.87 1.64 -1.83
C THR A 72 -12.35 1.19 -0.46
N VAL A 73 -13.39 0.37 -0.43
CA VAL A 73 -14.06 -0.07 0.79
C VAL A 73 -13.73 -1.55 1.00
N GLY A 74 -12.99 -1.85 2.06
CA GLY A 74 -12.63 -3.22 2.42
C GLY A 74 -13.82 -4.03 2.94
N GLU A 75 -13.61 -5.34 3.10
CA GLU A 75 -14.63 -6.26 3.62
C GLU A 75 -15.16 -5.80 5.00
N GLY A 76 -16.47 -5.98 5.23
CA GLY A 76 -17.15 -5.62 6.47
C GLY A 76 -17.56 -4.14 6.58
N TRP A 77 -16.88 -3.23 5.88
CA TRP A 77 -17.25 -1.82 5.90
C TRP A 77 -18.53 -1.56 5.10
N THR A 78 -19.47 -0.86 5.73
CA THR A 78 -20.72 -0.43 5.11
C THR A 78 -20.97 1.04 5.35
N LEU A 79 -21.49 1.74 4.35
CA LEU A 79 -21.98 3.10 4.54
C LEU A 79 -23.33 3.03 5.25
N THR A 80 -23.44 3.66 6.43
CA THR A 80 -24.64 3.57 7.27
C THR A 80 -25.20 4.94 7.62
N GLU A 81 -26.48 4.96 7.99
CA GLU A 81 -27.14 6.12 8.60
C GLU A 81 -27.44 5.93 10.10
N GLU A 82 -27.02 4.81 10.69
CA GLU A 82 -27.38 4.46 12.08
C GLU A 82 -26.63 5.30 13.11
N SER A 83 -25.35 5.56 12.83
CA SER A 83 -24.50 6.46 13.62
C SER A 83 -23.56 7.21 12.69
N SER A 84 -23.47 8.53 12.85
CA SER A 84 -22.65 9.37 11.99
C SER A 84 -22.03 10.54 12.76
N TYR A 85 -20.86 10.98 12.32
CA TYR A 85 -20.27 12.23 12.80
C TYR A 85 -20.83 13.45 12.07
N SER A 86 -21.02 13.35 10.76
CA SER A 86 -21.59 14.41 9.92
C SER A 86 -22.00 13.81 8.58
N ALA A 87 -23.14 14.16 7.99
CA ALA A 87 -24.36 14.70 8.60
C ALA A 87 -25.30 13.56 9.03
N THR A 88 -25.51 12.61 8.13
CA THR A 88 -26.31 11.39 8.29
C THR A 88 -25.52 10.13 7.98
N HIS A 89 -24.42 10.21 7.23
CA HIS A 89 -23.67 9.06 6.77
C HIS A 89 -22.33 8.91 7.49
N SER A 90 -21.93 7.67 7.75
CA SER A 90 -20.55 7.30 8.09
C SER A 90 -20.31 5.84 7.72
N PHE A 91 -19.08 5.53 7.31
CA PHE A 91 -18.68 4.14 7.19
C PHE A 91 -18.59 3.50 8.57
N ASN A 92 -19.12 2.30 8.67
CA ASN A 92 -19.12 1.48 9.87
C ASN A 92 -18.72 0.05 9.50
N ILE A 93 -17.79 -0.49 10.26
CA ILE A 93 -17.56 -1.92 10.35
C ILE A 93 -18.11 -2.33 11.72
N ASP A 94 -19.00 -3.33 11.74
CA ASP A 94 -19.62 -3.79 12.98
C ASP A 94 -18.63 -4.61 13.82
N ASP A 95 -18.95 -4.78 15.11
CA ASP A 95 -18.15 -5.51 16.10
C ASP A 95 -18.36 -7.04 16.05
N ASP A 96 -19.11 -7.54 15.06
CA ASP A 96 -19.32 -8.98 14.84
C ASP A 96 -18.26 -9.59 13.88
N ASN A 97 -17.29 -8.78 13.42
CA ASN A 97 -16.20 -9.19 12.52
C ASN A 97 -14.93 -9.59 13.29
N TYR A 98 -14.86 -10.84 13.74
CA TYR A 98 -13.70 -11.39 14.44
C TYR A 98 -12.54 -11.72 13.49
N ASP A 99 -11.31 -11.54 13.96
CA ASP A 99 -10.07 -11.83 13.22
C ASP A 99 -9.92 -11.05 11.89
N VAL A 100 -10.60 -9.90 11.76
CA VAL A 100 -10.60 -9.11 10.51
C VAL A 100 -9.62 -7.95 10.56
N VAL A 101 -8.77 -7.87 9.53
CA VAL A 101 -7.99 -6.68 9.19
C VAL A 101 -8.57 -6.09 7.91
N SER A 102 -9.19 -4.92 8.01
CA SER A 102 -9.87 -4.27 6.88
C SER A 102 -9.67 -2.76 6.91
N SER A 103 -9.85 -2.08 5.78
CA SER A 103 -9.59 -0.65 5.65
C SER A 103 -10.59 0.05 4.74
N ILE A 104 -10.72 1.37 4.93
CA ILE A 104 -11.32 2.28 3.96
C ILE A 104 -10.23 3.22 3.45
N ILE A 105 -10.05 3.28 2.13
CA ILE A 105 -8.96 4.04 1.50
C ILE A 105 -9.59 5.15 0.65
N SER A 106 -9.14 6.39 0.87
CA SER A 106 -9.60 7.53 0.09
C SER A 106 -9.16 7.41 -1.37
N PRO A 107 -9.85 8.08 -2.32
CA PRO A 107 -9.28 8.31 -3.63
C PRO A 107 -7.91 9.01 -3.54
N ILE A 108 -7.10 8.90 -4.59
CA ILE A 108 -5.82 9.64 -4.66
C ILE A 108 -6.11 11.14 -4.64
N LEU A 109 -5.54 11.83 -3.64
CA LEU A 109 -5.75 13.26 -3.43
C LEU A 109 -4.57 14.06 -4.01
N SER A 110 -4.87 14.99 -4.92
CA SER A 110 -3.90 15.98 -5.38
C SER A 110 -3.85 17.15 -4.39
N LEU A 111 -2.71 17.33 -3.72
CA LEU A 111 -2.49 18.44 -2.80
C LEU A 111 -1.81 19.63 -3.53
N PRO A 112 -2.21 20.88 -3.26
CA PRO A 112 -1.54 22.04 -3.83
C PRO A 112 -0.13 22.22 -3.26
N GLU A 113 0.74 22.94 -3.98
CA GLU A 113 2.04 23.34 -3.42
C GLU A 113 1.84 24.26 -2.20
N LEU A 114 2.66 24.03 -1.16
CA LEU A 114 2.72 24.91 0.00
C LEU A 114 3.40 26.23 -0.37
N GLY A 115 2.83 27.36 0.08
CA GLY A 115 3.28 28.71 -0.27
C GLY A 115 4.57 29.14 0.43
N GLY A 116 5.08 28.37 1.39
CA GLY A 116 6.34 28.66 2.08
C GLY A 116 6.80 27.54 3.02
N ALA A 117 8.03 27.64 3.50
CA ALA A 117 8.68 26.62 4.33
C ALA A 117 8.04 26.39 5.71
N ASP A 118 7.16 27.29 6.16
CA ASP A 118 6.47 27.20 7.46
C ASP A 118 5.01 26.71 7.34
N GLU A 119 4.56 26.38 6.12
CA GLU A 119 3.25 25.80 5.90
C GLU A 119 3.31 24.27 5.99
N ILE A 120 2.24 23.65 6.49
CA ILE A 120 2.11 22.19 6.60
C ILE A 120 0.67 21.80 6.29
N PHE A 121 0.49 20.61 5.73
CA PHE A 121 -0.82 19.96 5.70
C PHE A 121 -1.08 19.25 7.03
N LYS A 122 -2.35 19.20 7.41
CA LYS A 122 -2.85 18.41 8.54
C LYS A 122 -4.05 17.61 8.07
N MET A 123 -4.10 16.35 8.48
CA MET A 123 -5.28 15.53 8.34
C MET A 123 -6.08 15.58 9.64
N ASN A 124 -7.39 15.80 9.51
CA ASN A 124 -8.34 15.66 10.60
C ASN A 124 -9.36 14.61 10.18
N PHE A 125 -9.73 13.73 11.10
CA PHE A 125 -10.75 12.71 10.89
C PHE A 125 -11.59 12.57 12.15
N ALA A 126 -12.82 12.08 11.98
CA ALA A 126 -13.69 11.67 13.08
C ALA A 126 -13.70 10.15 13.13
N LEU A 127 -13.53 9.60 14.33
CA LEU A 127 -13.54 8.17 14.56
C LEU A 127 -14.31 7.88 15.84
N TRP A 128 -15.27 6.97 15.75
CA TRP A 128 -15.91 6.36 16.90
C TRP A 128 -15.53 4.89 16.92
N CYS A 129 -14.82 4.48 17.97
CA CYS A 129 -14.39 3.11 18.17
C CYS A 129 -15.09 2.56 19.42
N ASP A 130 -15.85 1.48 19.23
CA ASP A 130 -16.24 0.55 20.29
C ASP A 130 -15.56 -0.77 19.93
N LEU A 131 -14.40 -1.02 20.55
CA LEU A 131 -13.48 -2.10 20.21
C LEU A 131 -13.36 -3.04 21.42
N PRO A 132 -14.28 -4.01 21.57
CA PRO A 132 -14.41 -4.75 22.81
C PRO A 132 -13.55 -6.01 22.90
N ASP A 133 -13.25 -6.66 21.77
CA ASP A 133 -12.59 -7.98 21.67
C ASP A 133 -12.39 -8.39 20.18
N PHE A 134 -11.15 -8.46 19.69
CA PHE A 134 -10.81 -8.75 18.28
C PHE A 134 -11.14 -10.19 17.87
N ASP A 135 -10.93 -11.17 18.75
CA ASP A 135 -11.08 -12.60 18.44
C ASP A 135 -12.38 -13.21 19.02
N GLY A 136 -13.06 -12.46 19.90
CA GLY A 136 -14.35 -12.82 20.46
C GLY A 136 -14.29 -13.93 21.52
N ASP A 137 -13.11 -14.24 22.05
CA ASP A 137 -12.92 -15.32 23.02
C ASP A 137 -13.39 -14.93 24.45
N GLY A 138 -13.66 -13.64 24.68
CA GLY A 138 -14.20 -13.08 25.90
C GLY A 138 -13.20 -13.01 27.07
N ASP A 139 -11.90 -13.07 26.79
CA ASP A 139 -10.84 -13.07 27.81
C ASP A 139 -10.55 -11.68 28.43
N ASN A 140 -11.11 -10.62 27.81
CA ASN A 140 -10.97 -9.19 28.17
C ASN A 140 -9.53 -8.66 28.10
N TYR A 141 -8.74 -9.14 27.14
CA TYR A 141 -7.57 -8.40 26.72
C TYR A 141 -7.95 -7.31 25.71
N LEU A 142 -6.99 -6.45 25.38
CA LEU A 142 -7.15 -5.43 24.33
C LEU A 142 -6.33 -5.90 23.12
N GLU A 143 -7.01 -6.56 22.21
CA GLU A 143 -6.48 -7.06 20.94
C GLU A 143 -6.82 -6.14 19.75
N ASP A 144 -7.74 -5.21 19.93
CA ASP A 144 -8.20 -4.35 18.85
C ASP A 144 -7.28 -3.17 18.60
N TYR A 145 -6.95 -2.95 17.34
CA TYR A 145 -6.15 -1.81 16.90
C TYR A 145 -6.79 -1.14 15.69
N TYR A 146 -6.75 0.19 15.68
CA TYR A 146 -6.91 0.95 14.46
C TYR A 146 -5.63 1.75 14.22
N TRP A 147 -5.35 2.03 12.97
CA TRP A 147 -4.30 2.97 12.60
C TRP A 147 -4.77 3.83 11.43
N VAL A 148 -4.06 4.93 11.21
CA VAL A 148 -4.35 5.86 10.12
C VAL A 148 -3.03 6.23 9.47
N ASP A 149 -2.93 5.96 8.18
CA ASP A 149 -1.75 6.23 7.37
C ASP A 149 -2.03 7.31 6.33
N VAL A 150 -0.98 8.03 5.92
CA VAL A 150 -1.01 8.93 4.77
C VAL A 150 0.04 8.45 3.78
N ALA A 151 -0.39 7.92 2.65
CA ALA A 151 0.49 7.45 1.58
C ALA A 151 0.89 8.62 0.66
N ASN A 152 2.19 8.90 0.57
CA ASN A 152 2.72 9.75 -0.49
C ASN A 152 2.95 8.92 -1.75
N VAL A 153 1.91 8.79 -2.57
CA VAL A 153 1.97 8.03 -3.84
C VAL A 153 2.84 8.69 -4.91
N SER A 154 3.33 9.91 -4.67
CA SER A 154 4.25 10.61 -5.57
C SER A 154 5.73 10.38 -5.22
N ASP A 155 6.01 9.84 -4.04
CA ASP A 155 7.36 9.58 -3.52
C ASP A 155 7.56 8.08 -3.30
N VAL A 156 7.16 7.29 -4.31
CA VAL A 156 7.54 5.88 -4.37
C VAL A 156 9.02 5.84 -4.74
N PRO A 157 9.89 5.21 -3.93
CA PRO A 157 11.29 5.11 -4.25
C PRO A 157 11.48 4.47 -5.63
N VAL A 158 12.20 5.15 -6.52
CA VAL A 158 12.58 4.61 -7.83
C VAL A 158 13.93 3.92 -7.66
N TYR A 159 13.93 2.60 -7.77
CA TYR A 159 15.12 1.77 -7.63
C TYR A 159 15.81 1.46 -8.96
N PHE A 160 15.17 1.78 -10.10
CA PHE A 160 15.84 1.79 -11.40
C PHE A 160 16.79 2.97 -11.52
N HIS A 161 18.08 2.67 -11.66
CA HIS A 161 19.11 3.66 -11.90
C HIS A 161 20.28 3.05 -12.69
N THR A 162 21.08 3.90 -13.33
CA THR A 162 22.29 3.42 -14.02
C THR A 162 23.45 3.33 -13.03
N THR A 163 24.24 2.26 -13.12
CA THR A 163 25.43 2.06 -12.27
C THR A 163 26.59 1.48 -13.07
N THR A 164 27.82 1.75 -12.62
CA THR A 164 29.04 1.07 -13.08
C THR A 164 29.35 -0.19 -12.27
N SER A 165 28.72 -0.35 -11.10
CA SER A 165 28.94 -1.50 -10.22
C SER A 165 28.27 -2.74 -10.81
N ASN A 166 29.03 -3.83 -10.98
CA ASN A 166 28.57 -5.07 -11.65
C ASN A 166 27.99 -4.87 -13.05
N ALA A 167 28.22 -3.74 -13.72
CA ALA A 167 27.73 -3.46 -15.06
C ALA A 167 28.39 -4.38 -16.12
N TYR A 168 27.65 -4.67 -17.20
CA TYR A 168 28.16 -5.47 -18.31
C TYR A 168 29.28 -4.74 -19.08
N ASP A 169 29.02 -3.50 -19.49
CA ASP A 169 30.01 -2.62 -20.14
C ASP A 169 29.69 -1.16 -19.83
N GLY A 170 30.65 -0.43 -19.26
CA GLY A 170 30.47 0.97 -18.84
C GLY A 170 29.41 1.12 -17.75
N ASN A 171 28.17 1.44 -18.16
CA ASN A 171 27.00 1.59 -17.29
C ASN A 171 25.91 0.61 -17.71
N SER A 172 25.25 -0.01 -16.73
CA SER A 172 24.03 -0.80 -16.94
C SER A 172 22.89 -0.23 -16.11
N TRP A 173 21.66 -0.40 -16.58
CA TRP A 173 20.48 -0.23 -15.73
C TRP A 173 20.47 -1.30 -14.65
N TRP A 174 20.17 -0.89 -13.43
CA TRP A 174 20.04 -1.77 -12.28
C TRP A 174 18.80 -1.36 -11.49
N CYS A 175 17.97 -2.34 -11.15
CA CYS A 175 16.89 -2.17 -10.18
C CYS A 175 17.37 -2.72 -8.83
N GLY A 176 17.59 -1.83 -7.87
CA GLY A 176 18.03 -2.19 -6.53
C GLY A 176 18.49 -0.98 -5.71
N ASP A 177 18.83 -1.21 -4.46
CA ASP A 177 19.41 -0.24 -3.54
C ASP A 177 20.84 -0.66 -3.16
N GLY A 178 21.80 0.21 -3.49
CA GLY A 178 23.21 0.04 -3.18
C GLY A 178 23.53 -0.04 -1.68
N ALA A 179 22.66 0.49 -0.81
CA ALA A 179 22.85 0.44 0.64
C ALA A 179 22.63 -0.97 1.21
N VAL A 180 21.73 -1.75 0.62
CA VAL A 180 21.45 -3.15 1.01
C VAL A 180 22.06 -4.17 0.05
N GLY A 181 22.48 -3.73 -1.14
CA GLY A 181 23.14 -4.57 -2.15
C GLY A 181 22.18 -5.38 -3.01
N GLY A 182 20.93 -4.96 -3.14
CA GLY A 182 19.87 -5.72 -3.80
C GLY A 182 18.52 -5.05 -3.65
N TYR A 183 17.46 -5.84 -3.47
CA TYR A 183 16.11 -5.36 -3.20
C TYR A 183 15.64 -5.84 -1.83
N LEU A 184 14.51 -5.28 -1.35
CA LEU A 184 13.81 -5.70 -0.14
C LEU A 184 12.40 -6.19 -0.51
N ASP A 185 11.66 -6.63 0.49
CA ASP A 185 10.31 -7.17 0.34
C ASP A 185 9.31 -6.11 -0.19
N ALA A 186 8.28 -6.59 -0.88
CA ALA A 186 7.14 -5.79 -1.35
C ALA A 186 7.49 -4.67 -2.36
N TRP A 187 8.57 -4.82 -3.13
CA TRP A 187 8.94 -3.85 -4.16
C TRP A 187 8.27 -4.16 -5.50
N VAL A 188 7.67 -3.14 -6.11
CA VAL A 188 7.24 -3.16 -7.51
C VAL A 188 7.88 -1.98 -8.22
N GLN A 189 8.56 -2.25 -9.32
CA GLN A 189 9.31 -1.27 -10.09
C GLN A 189 9.13 -1.54 -11.59
N PHE A 190 9.08 -0.48 -12.39
CA PHE A 190 8.93 -0.58 -13.83
C PHE A 190 9.94 0.33 -14.54
N LEU A 191 10.43 -0.12 -15.70
CA LEU A 191 11.28 0.67 -16.58
C LEU A 191 10.70 0.68 -17.99
N ASP A 192 9.95 1.73 -18.30
CA ASP A 192 9.27 1.82 -19.59
C ASP A 192 10.19 2.46 -20.63
N SER A 193 10.25 1.84 -21.81
CA SER A 193 10.81 2.47 -23.01
C SER A 193 9.95 3.64 -23.49
N PRO A 194 10.50 4.60 -24.26
CA PRO A 194 9.68 5.48 -25.08
C PRO A 194 8.83 4.66 -26.07
N PRO A 195 7.72 5.19 -26.60
CA PRO A 195 6.97 4.53 -27.66
C PRO A 195 7.85 4.25 -28.90
N ILE A 196 7.74 3.04 -29.45
CA ILE A 196 8.50 2.55 -30.60
C ILE A 196 7.52 2.06 -31.66
N THR A 197 7.65 2.56 -32.89
CA THR A 197 6.89 2.03 -34.03
C THR A 197 7.57 0.80 -34.63
N ILE A 198 6.81 -0.27 -34.84
CA ILE A 198 7.29 -1.51 -35.50
C ILE A 198 6.93 -1.44 -36.99
N ASP A 199 7.82 -0.87 -37.80
CA ASP A 199 7.55 -0.54 -39.21
C ASP A 199 7.47 -1.76 -40.17
N GLY A 200 7.80 -2.96 -39.71
CA GLY A 200 7.81 -4.17 -40.52
C GLY A 200 8.35 -5.39 -39.76
N PRO A 201 8.35 -6.57 -40.41
CA PRO A 201 8.84 -7.81 -39.79
C PRO A 201 10.36 -7.80 -39.62
N GLY A 202 10.87 -8.67 -38.74
CA GLY A 202 12.28 -8.83 -38.38
C GLY A 202 12.76 -7.84 -37.30
N TYR A 203 11.83 -7.18 -36.61
CA TYR A 203 12.16 -6.32 -35.47
C TYR A 203 12.27 -7.18 -34.21
N TYR A 204 13.34 -6.98 -33.46
CA TYR A 204 13.56 -7.64 -32.18
C TYR A 204 14.17 -6.67 -31.17
N LEU A 205 13.77 -6.81 -29.90
CA LEU A 205 14.52 -6.24 -28.79
C LEU A 205 15.64 -7.22 -28.43
N SER A 206 16.87 -6.71 -28.30
CA SER A 206 18.00 -7.49 -27.77
C SER A 206 18.60 -6.73 -26.61
N CYS A 207 18.73 -7.42 -25.48
CA CYS A 207 19.31 -6.90 -24.24
C CYS A 207 20.26 -7.92 -23.63
N VAL A 208 21.32 -7.42 -23.00
CA VAL A 208 22.18 -8.26 -22.14
C VAL A 208 21.67 -8.12 -20.73
N MET A 209 21.18 -9.21 -20.15
CA MET A 209 20.48 -9.22 -18.86
C MET A 209 21.24 -10.06 -17.84
N LYS A 210 21.14 -9.65 -16.57
CA LYS A 210 21.64 -10.35 -15.39
C LYS A 210 20.64 -10.11 -14.27
N TRP A 211 20.35 -11.13 -13.48
CA TRP A 211 19.48 -10.99 -12.31
C TRP A 211 19.93 -11.91 -11.18
N GLY A 212 19.53 -11.54 -9.98
CA GLY A 212 19.66 -12.35 -8.79
C GLY A 212 18.40 -12.20 -7.98
N ILE A 213 17.42 -13.05 -8.26
CA ILE A 213 16.06 -13.09 -7.71
C ILE A 213 15.97 -14.33 -6.81
N GLU A 214 15.04 -14.35 -5.85
CA GLU A 214 14.81 -15.53 -5.01
C GLU A 214 14.58 -16.79 -5.88
N ASP A 215 15.11 -17.93 -5.43
CA ASP A 215 14.97 -19.21 -6.13
C ASP A 215 13.50 -19.65 -6.07
N PRO A 216 12.81 -19.88 -7.21
CA PRO A 216 11.38 -20.19 -7.23
C PRO A 216 11.06 -21.58 -6.65
N ALA A 217 12.07 -22.42 -6.39
CA ALA A 217 11.86 -23.79 -5.94
C ALA A 217 11.02 -23.87 -4.65
N GLY A 218 9.88 -24.55 -4.76
CA GLY A 218 8.98 -24.81 -3.64
C GLY A 218 8.01 -23.68 -3.31
N ALA A 219 7.91 -22.66 -4.17
CA ALA A 219 6.89 -21.62 -4.04
C ALA A 219 5.48 -22.22 -4.02
N THR A 220 4.78 -21.94 -2.93
CA THR A 220 3.36 -22.26 -2.77
C THR A 220 2.78 -21.41 -1.65
N VAL A 221 1.64 -20.77 -1.92
CA VAL A 221 0.88 -20.02 -0.94
C VAL A 221 -0.55 -20.54 -0.94
N ALA A 222 -1.08 -20.78 0.25
CA ALA A 222 -2.40 -21.37 0.39
C ALA A 222 -3.47 -20.40 -0.13
N GLY A 223 -4.31 -20.86 -1.05
CA GLY A 223 -5.39 -20.06 -1.63
C GLY A 223 -5.02 -19.32 -2.92
N THR A 224 -3.77 -19.38 -3.37
CA THR A 224 -3.32 -18.75 -4.61
C THR A 224 -2.80 -19.77 -5.62
N CYS A 225 -2.57 -19.34 -6.86
CA CYS A 225 -1.91 -20.12 -7.90
C CYS A 225 -0.37 -20.00 -7.89
N THR A 226 0.19 -19.36 -6.86
CA THR A 226 1.63 -19.10 -6.72
C THR A 226 2.50 -20.33 -6.99
N ASP A 227 3.41 -20.19 -7.96
CA ASP A 227 4.43 -21.17 -8.34
C ASP A 227 5.84 -20.57 -8.52
N GLY A 228 6.02 -19.27 -8.22
CA GLY A 228 7.31 -18.59 -8.02
C GLY A 228 7.25 -17.62 -6.84
N TRP A 229 8.41 -17.22 -6.28
CA TRP A 229 8.48 -16.23 -5.19
C TRP A 229 8.60 -14.81 -5.74
N ASP A 230 9.79 -14.21 -5.68
CA ASP A 230 10.09 -12.95 -6.35
C ASP A 230 10.15 -13.12 -7.88
N ALA A 231 9.84 -12.06 -8.61
CA ALA A 231 9.69 -12.13 -10.06
C ALA A 231 10.19 -10.89 -10.78
N ALA A 232 10.73 -11.10 -11.98
CA ALA A 232 10.92 -10.08 -13.00
C ALA A 232 10.47 -10.62 -14.36
N ASN A 233 9.86 -9.79 -15.19
CA ASN A 233 9.48 -10.12 -16.56
C ASN A 233 9.62 -8.91 -17.48
N VAL A 234 9.51 -9.16 -18.78
CA VAL A 234 9.40 -8.11 -19.80
C VAL A 234 7.97 -8.10 -20.30
N ARG A 235 7.39 -6.92 -20.44
CA ARG A 235 6.00 -6.72 -20.88
C ARG A 235 5.95 -5.81 -22.09
N ILE A 236 4.87 -5.93 -22.85
CA ILE A 236 4.61 -5.07 -23.99
C ILE A 236 3.17 -4.55 -23.96
N SER A 237 3.01 -3.30 -24.38
CA SER A 237 1.73 -2.63 -24.56
C SER A 237 1.66 -2.02 -25.95
N SER A 238 0.53 -2.17 -26.63
CA SER A 238 0.26 -1.52 -27.93
C SER A 238 -0.93 -0.56 -27.91
N ASP A 239 -1.37 -0.17 -26.72
CA ASP A 239 -2.49 0.75 -26.48
C ASP A 239 -2.10 1.99 -25.66
N GLY A 240 -0.81 2.35 -25.69
CA GLY A 240 -0.28 3.51 -24.98
C GLY A 240 -0.09 3.27 -23.47
N GLY A 241 0.10 2.01 -23.07
CA GLY A 241 0.36 1.61 -21.68
C GLY A 241 -0.90 1.30 -20.86
N ALA A 242 -2.07 1.22 -21.49
CA ALA A 242 -3.33 0.97 -20.79
C ALA A 242 -3.49 -0.52 -20.42
N THR A 243 -3.05 -1.43 -21.29
CA THR A 243 -2.96 -2.86 -21.03
C THR A 243 -1.58 -3.41 -21.38
N TRP A 244 -1.22 -4.53 -20.76
CA TRP A 244 0.09 -5.15 -20.88
C TRP A 244 -0.04 -6.66 -21.09
N GLN A 245 0.91 -7.24 -21.82
CA GLN A 245 1.07 -8.68 -21.98
C GLN A 245 2.52 -9.07 -21.69
N SER A 246 2.74 -10.25 -21.10
CA SER A 246 4.10 -10.81 -20.98
C SER A 246 4.70 -11.02 -22.36
N LEU A 247 5.87 -10.43 -22.60
CA LEU A 247 6.64 -10.59 -23.82
C LEU A 247 7.60 -11.77 -23.64
N ASN A 248 7.35 -12.86 -24.37
CA ASN A 248 8.18 -14.06 -24.29
C ASN A 248 9.43 -13.90 -25.15
N GLY A 249 10.60 -14.15 -24.55
CA GLY A 249 11.90 -14.02 -25.22
C GLY A 249 12.56 -15.36 -25.53
N SER A 250 13.82 -15.28 -25.90
CA SER A 250 14.70 -16.43 -26.11
C SER A 250 14.99 -17.21 -24.83
N ASP A 251 14.84 -16.57 -23.67
CA ASP A 251 14.90 -17.20 -22.35
C ASP A 251 13.47 -17.31 -21.77
N PRO A 252 12.91 -18.52 -21.62
CA PRO A 252 11.58 -18.71 -21.05
C PRO A 252 11.48 -18.22 -19.60
N TYR A 253 10.28 -17.82 -19.18
CA TYR A 253 9.98 -17.60 -17.77
C TYR A 253 10.01 -18.93 -16.99
N ASP A 254 10.41 -18.86 -15.72
CA ASP A 254 10.57 -20.03 -14.85
C ASP A 254 9.23 -20.51 -14.27
N PHE A 255 8.27 -19.60 -14.15
CA PHE A 255 6.97 -19.81 -13.50
C PHE A 255 5.90 -18.86 -14.05
N ASP A 256 4.63 -19.21 -13.85
CA ASP A 256 3.48 -18.49 -14.40
C ASP A 256 2.89 -17.46 -13.41
N TYR A 257 3.05 -17.69 -12.11
CA TYR A 257 2.42 -16.94 -11.01
C TYR A 257 3.46 -16.58 -9.93
N GLY A 258 4.18 -15.48 -10.13
CA GLY A 258 5.11 -14.95 -9.15
C GLY A 258 4.40 -14.35 -7.93
N TYR A 259 4.72 -14.83 -6.73
CA TYR A 259 4.19 -14.30 -5.47
C TYR A 259 4.50 -12.82 -5.28
N GLY A 260 5.65 -12.34 -5.73
CA GLY A 260 6.00 -10.91 -5.67
C GLY A 260 4.98 -10.02 -6.38
N TRP A 261 4.36 -10.49 -7.47
CA TRP A 261 3.26 -9.78 -8.12
C TRP A 261 1.98 -9.88 -7.31
N ILE A 262 1.56 -11.11 -6.98
CA ILE A 262 0.31 -11.43 -6.27
C ILE A 262 0.23 -10.74 -4.90
N TYR A 263 1.36 -10.70 -4.19
CA TYR A 263 1.48 -10.05 -2.89
C TYR A 263 1.19 -8.54 -2.97
N ASN A 264 1.57 -7.90 -4.07
CA ASN A 264 1.38 -6.47 -4.27
C ASN A 264 0.00 -6.13 -4.88
N ASP A 265 -0.61 -7.06 -5.61
CA ASP A 265 -1.96 -6.93 -6.15
C ASP A 265 -2.54 -8.32 -6.46
N GLU A 266 -3.65 -8.67 -5.82
CA GLU A 266 -4.30 -9.98 -5.97
C GLU A 266 -4.78 -10.25 -7.40
N GLU A 267 -4.95 -9.21 -8.22
CA GLU A 267 -5.37 -9.32 -9.61
C GLU A 267 -4.31 -10.03 -10.49
N TYR A 268 -3.07 -10.20 -10.02
CA TYR A 268 -2.05 -11.02 -10.68
C TYR A 268 -2.26 -12.53 -10.45
N ASP A 269 -3.12 -12.93 -9.52
CA ASP A 269 -3.39 -14.35 -9.29
C ASP A 269 -4.29 -14.92 -10.40
N CYS A 270 -4.41 -16.24 -10.43
CA CYS A 270 -5.19 -16.94 -11.44
C CYS A 270 -6.67 -16.51 -11.45
N GLY A 271 -7.16 -16.10 -12.63
CA GLY A 271 -8.50 -15.55 -12.82
C GLY A 271 -8.61 -14.04 -12.56
N GLY A 272 -7.54 -13.38 -12.11
CA GLY A 272 -7.47 -11.93 -11.97
C GLY A 272 -7.23 -11.19 -13.29
N SER A 273 -7.48 -9.89 -13.30
CA SER A 273 -7.35 -9.05 -14.50
C SER A 273 -5.91 -8.78 -14.95
N LEU A 274 -4.92 -9.02 -14.07
CA LEU A 274 -3.49 -8.88 -14.34
C LEU A 274 -2.77 -10.24 -14.48
N GLU A 275 -3.50 -11.37 -14.45
CA GLU A 275 -2.97 -12.74 -14.61
C GLU A 275 -2.01 -12.86 -15.81
N ALA A 276 -2.32 -12.20 -16.94
CA ALA A 276 -1.54 -12.29 -18.18
C ALA A 276 -0.10 -11.74 -18.10
N VAL A 277 0.25 -11.08 -16.99
CA VAL A 277 1.56 -10.48 -16.74
C VAL A 277 2.20 -10.94 -15.42
N ALA A 278 1.70 -12.05 -14.85
CA ALA A 278 2.18 -12.62 -13.59
C ALA A 278 3.40 -13.56 -13.72
N THR A 279 3.81 -13.88 -14.96
CA THR A 279 4.97 -14.74 -15.24
C THR A 279 6.26 -14.13 -14.71
N GLY A 280 7.31 -14.93 -14.53
CA GLY A 280 8.59 -14.35 -14.13
C GLY A 280 9.79 -15.27 -14.24
N TRP A 281 10.97 -14.66 -14.28
CA TRP A 281 12.22 -15.31 -13.96
C TRP A 281 12.46 -15.26 -12.45
N GLY A 282 13.10 -16.30 -11.94
CA GLY A 282 13.64 -16.36 -10.59
C GLY A 282 15.10 -16.75 -10.58
N GLY A 283 15.63 -17.00 -9.39
CA GLY A 283 16.98 -17.52 -9.20
C GLY A 283 18.10 -16.59 -9.69
N GLN A 284 19.25 -17.18 -9.99
CA GLN A 284 20.48 -16.46 -10.28
C GLN A 284 20.91 -16.69 -11.72
N GLN A 285 21.10 -15.60 -12.45
CA GLN A 285 21.55 -15.63 -13.84
C GLN A 285 22.71 -14.66 -14.02
N ASP A 286 23.79 -15.12 -14.65
CA ASP A 286 24.87 -14.22 -15.05
C ASP A 286 24.57 -13.55 -16.39
N TRP A 287 25.34 -12.52 -16.75
CA TRP A 287 25.14 -11.76 -17.98
C TRP A 287 24.94 -12.67 -19.20
N GLN A 288 23.80 -12.52 -19.86
CA GLN A 288 23.45 -13.26 -21.07
C GLN A 288 22.63 -12.40 -22.04
N ASP A 289 22.70 -12.75 -23.33
CA ASP A 289 21.86 -12.15 -24.35
C ASP A 289 20.45 -12.72 -24.29
N VAL A 290 19.44 -11.84 -24.19
CA VAL A 290 18.02 -12.18 -24.30
C VAL A 290 17.44 -11.42 -25.49
N VAL A 291 16.66 -12.11 -26.31
CA VAL A 291 16.07 -11.57 -27.54
C VAL A 291 14.56 -11.77 -27.51
N PHE A 292 13.80 -10.73 -27.86
CA PHE A 292 12.34 -10.75 -27.98
C PHE A 292 11.94 -10.38 -29.39
N GLU A 293 11.24 -11.26 -30.09
CA GLU A 293 10.70 -11.00 -31.42
C GLU A 293 9.46 -10.09 -31.32
N LEU A 294 9.33 -9.14 -32.23
CA LEU A 294 8.24 -8.14 -32.23
C LEU A 294 7.34 -8.25 -33.46
N ASP A 295 7.44 -9.34 -34.22
CA ASP A 295 6.71 -9.55 -35.47
C ASP A 295 5.17 -9.55 -35.29
N ASP A 296 4.69 -9.91 -34.11
CA ASP A 296 3.25 -9.87 -33.79
C ASP A 296 2.70 -8.44 -33.66
N TYR A 297 3.58 -7.44 -33.55
CA TYR A 297 3.24 -6.03 -33.35
C TYR A 297 3.50 -5.17 -34.60
N VAL A 298 3.67 -5.78 -35.77
CA VAL A 298 3.94 -5.06 -37.02
C VAL A 298 2.83 -4.07 -37.35
N GLY A 299 3.22 -2.80 -37.55
CA GLY A 299 2.33 -1.68 -37.82
C GLY A 299 1.77 -1.01 -36.58
N GLU A 300 2.14 -1.48 -35.38
CA GLU A 300 1.73 -0.90 -34.11
C GLU A 300 2.82 0.01 -33.53
N GLU A 301 2.40 0.90 -32.63
CA GLU A 301 3.30 1.63 -31.74
C GLU A 301 3.25 0.93 -30.38
N VAL A 302 4.40 0.50 -29.89
CA VAL A 302 4.52 -0.29 -28.67
C VAL A 302 5.36 0.40 -27.61
N ILE A 303 5.06 0.08 -26.35
CA ILE A 303 5.89 0.38 -25.19
C ILE A 303 6.34 -0.96 -24.62
N ILE A 304 7.64 -1.13 -24.45
CA ILE A 304 8.23 -2.28 -23.73
C ILE A 304 8.58 -1.84 -22.32
N ARG A 305 8.28 -2.69 -21.34
CA ARG A 305 8.52 -2.53 -19.91
C ARG A 305 9.39 -3.66 -19.39
#